data_AF-A0A3B0MQ65-F1
#
_entry.id   AF-A0A3B0MQ65-F1
#
_cell.length_a   1.000
_cell.length_b   1.000
_cell.length_c   1.000
_cell.angle_alpha   90.00
_cell.angle_beta   90.00
_cell.angle_gamma   90.00
#
_symmetry.space_group_name_H-M   'P 1'
#
loop_
_entity.id
_entity.type
_entity.pdbx_description
1 polymer ?
#
loop_
_entity_poly.entity_id
_entity_poly.type
_entity_poly.pdbx_seq_one_letter_code
_entity_poly.pdbx_strand_id
1 'polypeptide(L)'
;MRIPDSLCEKHGSLDMNAPHELTHEEVLRLKLEVLKRKHRDLDDAIAALQAQGPNTQLTVQRFKKEKLALKDQIARIEDELTPDIIA
;
A
#
# COMPACT_ATOMS: atom_id res chain seq x y z
N MET A 1 52.08 -36.67 4.48
CA MET A 1 50.60 -36.65 4.39
C MET A 1 50.08 -35.60 5.37
N ARG A 2 49.79 -34.38 4.90
CA ARG A 2 48.90 -33.43 5.59
C ARG A 2 47.99 -32.83 4.54
N ILE A 3 46.71 -33.08 4.76
CA ILE A 3 45.56 -32.72 3.92
C ILE A 3 45.43 -31.19 3.82
N PRO A 4 45.19 -30.62 2.63
CA PRO A 4 44.58 -29.31 2.48
C PRO A 4 43.07 -29.49 2.31
N ASP A 5 42.31 -29.01 3.29
CA ASP A 5 40.85 -28.85 3.26
C ASP A 5 40.57 -27.60 4.06
N SER A 6 39.65 -26.72 3.75
CA SER A 6 38.79 -26.48 2.60
C SER A 6 38.10 -25.19 3.05
N LEU A 7 38.04 -24.20 2.15
CA LEU A 7 36.85 -23.37 1.99
C LEU A 7 36.14 -22.96 3.30
N CYS A 8 36.72 -22.00 4.02
CA CYS A 8 35.91 -21.16 4.90
C CYS A 8 35.15 -20.19 3.98
N GLU A 9 34.02 -20.65 3.44
CA GLU A 9 32.94 -19.81 2.95
C GLU A 9 32.52 -18.91 4.11
N LYS A 10 33.09 -17.71 4.16
CA LYS A 10 32.58 -16.64 5.00
C LYS A 10 31.25 -16.24 4.41
N HIS A 11 30.21 -16.84 5.00
CA HIS A 11 28.84 -16.39 5.07
C HIS A 11 28.66 -14.99 4.50
N GLY A 12 27.86 -14.94 3.42
CA GLY A 12 27.39 -13.71 2.81
C GLY A 12 26.97 -12.73 3.88
N SER A 13 27.50 -11.53 3.74
CA SER A 13 27.11 -10.36 4.49
C SER A 13 25.58 -10.24 4.42
N LEU A 14 24.89 -10.69 5.47
CA LEU A 14 23.62 -10.08 5.81
C LEU A 14 23.99 -8.73 6.40
N ASP A 15 24.04 -7.74 5.52
CA ASP A 15 24.09 -6.35 5.92
C ASP A 15 22.76 -6.05 6.64
N MET A 16 22.78 -6.26 7.94
CA MET A 16 21.87 -5.63 8.90
C MET A 16 22.01 -4.13 8.73
N ASN A 17 21.17 -3.54 7.87
CA ASN A 17 21.03 -2.09 7.82
C ASN A 17 20.30 -1.63 9.09
N ALA A 18 21.03 -0.87 9.89
CA ALA A 18 20.59 -0.19 11.10
C ALA A 18 19.62 0.97 10.77
N PRO A 19 19.23 1.75 11.80
CA PRO A 19 17.84 1.93 12.19
C PRO A 19 16.95 2.48 11.07
N HIS A 20 15.76 1.90 10.96
CA HIS A 20 14.63 2.31 10.14
C HIS A 20 14.28 3.81 10.35
N GLU A 21 15.01 4.70 9.68
CA GLU A 21 14.40 5.91 9.15
C GLU A 21 13.29 5.39 8.24
N LEU A 22 12.04 5.52 8.67
CA LEU A 22 10.89 5.25 7.81
C LEU A 22 11.15 5.97 6.50
N THR A 23 11.58 5.23 5.49
CA THR A 23 11.93 5.81 4.21
C THR A 23 10.66 6.46 3.68
N HIS A 24 10.80 7.57 2.96
CA HIS A 24 9.63 8.25 2.36
C HIS A 24 8.75 7.23 1.60
N GLU A 25 9.39 6.25 0.96
CA GLU A 25 8.77 5.10 0.32
C GLU A 25 7.94 4.22 1.29
N GLU A 26 8.46 3.85 2.46
CA GLU A 26 7.71 3.09 3.47
C GLU A 26 6.48 3.86 3.97
N VAL A 27 6.61 5.18 4.17
CA VAL A 27 5.48 6.04 4.57
C VAL A 27 4.40 6.07 3.48
N LEU A 28 4.80 6.18 2.20
CA LEU A 28 3.87 6.15 1.08
C LEU A 28 3.20 4.78 0.93
N ARG A 29 3.93 3.67 1.11
CA ARG A 29 3.37 2.31 1.11
C ARG A 29 2.34 2.11 2.23
N LEU A 30 2.65 2.57 3.44
CA LEU A 30 1.69 2.58 4.56
C LEU A 30 0.44 3.41 4.25
N LYS A 31 0.61 4.63 3.73
CA LYS A 31 -0.51 5.47 3.31
C LYS A 31 -1.36 4.78 2.24
N LEU A 32 -0.73 4.15 1.26
CA LEU A 32 -1.41 3.43 0.19
C LEU A 32 -2.21 2.24 0.73
N GLU A 33 -1.66 1.46 1.65
CA GLU A 33 -2.40 0.40 2.35
C GLU A 33 -3.60 0.95 3.11
N VAL A 34 -3.42 2.04 3.87
CA VAL A 34 -4.51 2.69 4.63
C VAL A 34 -5.60 3.19 3.69
N LEU A 35 -5.24 3.84 2.59
CA LEU A 35 -6.19 4.32 1.60
C LEU A 35 -6.92 3.16 0.89
N LYS A 36 -6.23 2.07 0.54
CA LYS A 36 -6.84 0.86 -0.03
C LYS A 36 -7.83 0.22 0.94
N ARG A 37 -7.48 0.13 2.23
CA ARG A 37 -8.42 -0.33 3.28
C ARG A 37 -9.63 0.60 3.38
N LYS A 38 -9.40 1.91 3.49
CA LYS A 38 -10.48 2.91 3.59
C LYS A 38 -11.40 2.88 2.39
N HIS A 39 -10.87 2.70 1.18
CA HIS A 39 -11.66 2.55 -0.04
C HIS A 39 -12.56 1.31 0.02
N ARG A 40 -12.06 0.17 0.52
CA ARG A 40 -12.86 -1.04 0.71
C ARG A 40 -14.00 -0.83 1.70
N ASP A 41 -13.71 -0.18 2.82
CA ASP A 41 -14.70 0.19 3.85
C ASP A 41 -15.80 1.08 3.26
N LEU A 42 -15.40 2.05 2.43
CA LEU A 42 -16.30 2.95 1.71
C LEU A 42 -17.18 2.20 0.70
N ASP A 43 -16.63 1.20 0.01
CA ASP A 43 -17.39 0.31 -0.88
C ASP A 43 -18.45 -0.48 -0.11
N ASP A 44 -18.08 -1.04 1.04
CA ASP A 44 -18.99 -1.80 1.90
C ASP A 44 -20.11 -0.92 2.46
N ALA A 45 -19.77 0.29 2.94
CA ALA A 45 -20.73 1.28 3.36
C ALA A 45 -21.71 1.68 2.23
N ILE A 46 -21.21 1.85 1.00
CA ILE A 46 -22.06 2.11 -0.18
C ILE A 46 -23.00 0.93 -0.42
N ALA A 47 -22.51 -0.31 -0.38
CA ALA A 47 -23.32 -1.51 -0.58
C ALA A 47 -24.42 -1.64 0.48
N ALA A 48 -24.07 -1.42 1.75
CA ALA A 48 -25.02 -1.42 2.86
C ALA A 48 -26.08 -0.31 2.73
N LEU A 49 -25.69 0.87 2.27
CA LEU A 49 -26.63 1.97 2.02
C LEU A 49 -27.53 1.70 0.83
N GLN A 50 -27.02 1.08 -0.23
CA GLN A 50 -27.84 0.66 -1.37
C GLN A 50 -28.90 -0.37 -0.97
N ALA A 51 -28.57 -1.28 -0.04
CA ALA A 51 -29.52 -2.25 0.49
C ALA A 51 -30.63 -1.62 1.37
N GLN A 52 -30.37 -0.46 1.98
CA GLN A 52 -31.35 0.25 2.84
C GLN A 52 -32.46 0.99 2.07
N GLY A 53 -32.32 1.16 0.75
CA GLY A 53 -33.38 1.71 -0.11
C GLY A 53 -33.15 3.14 -0.62
N PRO A 54 -34.12 3.71 -1.36
CA PRO A 54 -33.93 4.93 -2.16
C PRO A 54 -33.66 6.21 -1.36
N ASN A 55 -33.97 6.23 -0.06
CA ASN A 55 -33.71 7.40 0.81
C ASN A 55 -32.21 7.67 1.03
N THR A 56 -31.33 6.69 0.79
CA THR A 56 -29.88 6.85 0.95
C THR A 56 -29.18 7.27 -0.35
N GLN A 57 -29.91 7.52 -1.45
CA GLN A 57 -29.33 7.81 -2.76
C GLN A 57 -28.44 9.07 -2.77
N LEU A 58 -28.81 10.10 -1.99
CA LEU A 58 -27.98 11.30 -1.79
C LEU A 58 -26.68 10.97 -1.03
N THR A 59 -26.76 10.09 -0.04
CA THR A 59 -25.61 9.64 0.75
C THR A 59 -24.67 8.77 -0.09
N VAL A 60 -25.21 7.84 -0.87
CA VAL A 60 -24.45 7.02 -1.83
C VAL A 60 -23.74 7.89 -2.87
N GLN A 61 -24.40 8.95 -3.37
CA GLN A 61 -23.77 9.92 -4.27
C GLN A 61 -22.57 10.63 -3.63
N ARG A 62 -22.68 11.02 -2.35
CA ARG A 62 -21.56 11.61 -1.59
C ARG A 62 -20.42 10.61 -1.41
N PHE A 63 -20.72 9.40 -0.96
CA PHE A 63 -19.72 8.35 -0.78
C PHE A 63 -19.04 7.95 -2.08
N LYS A 64 -19.73 7.96 -3.23
CA LYS A 64 -19.10 7.75 -4.54
C LYS A 64 -18.09 8.85 -4.89
N LYS A 65 -18.36 10.11 -4.54
CA LYS A 65 -17.39 11.20 -4.70
C LYS A 65 -16.19 11.02 -3.78
N GLU A 66 -16.41 10.61 -2.52
CA GLU A 66 -15.32 10.30 -1.59
C GLU A 66 -14.49 9.11 -2.05
N LYS A 67 -15.14 8.07 -2.59
CA LYS A 67 -14.48 6.91 -3.20
C LYS A 67 -13.60 7.32 -4.39
N LEU A 68 -14.09 8.21 -5.25
CA LEU A 68 -13.30 8.75 -6.36
C LEU A 68 -12.10 9.54 -5.85
N ALA A 69 -12.30 10.42 -4.86
CA ALA A 69 -11.21 11.18 -4.24
C ALA A 69 -10.15 10.27 -3.59
N LEU A 70 -10.54 9.18 -2.92
CA LEU A 70 -9.60 8.19 -2.40
C LEU A 70 -8.81 7.52 -3.52
N LYS A 71 -9.47 7.17 -4.63
CA LYS A 71 -8.80 6.60 -5.80
C LYS A 71 -7.81 7.59 -6.41
N ASP A 72 -8.17 8.87 -6.53
CA ASP A 72 -7.26 9.94 -6.98
C ASP A 72 -6.07 10.12 -6.02
N GLN A 73 -6.29 10.04 -4.71
CA GLN A 73 -5.20 10.09 -3.73
C GLN A 73 -4.29 8.87 -3.80
N ILE A 74 -4.86 7.68 -4.01
CA ILE A 74 -4.08 6.46 -4.25
C ILE A 74 -3.26 6.63 -5.53
N ALA A 75 -3.87 7.11 -6.62
CA ALA A 75 -3.18 7.33 -7.88
C ALA A 75 -2.05 8.36 -7.75
N ARG A 76 -2.25 9.45 -7.00
CA ARG A 76 -1.21 10.45 -6.67
C ARG A 76 -0.03 9.86 -5.91
N ILE A 77 -0.31 9.01 -4.92
CA ILE A 77 0.72 8.37 -4.09
C ILE A 77 1.42 7.25 -4.87
N GLU A 78 0.66 6.49 -5.68
CA GLU A 78 1.21 5.53 -6.63
C GLU A 78 2.13 6.26 -7.61
N ASP A 79 1.70 7.35 -8.26
CA ASP A 79 2.51 8.16 -9.19
C ASP A 79 3.83 8.67 -8.56
N GLU A 80 3.78 9.11 -7.29
CA GLU A 80 4.97 9.53 -6.53
C GLU A 80 5.92 8.36 -6.20
N LEU A 81 5.38 7.15 -6.00
CA LEU A 81 6.12 5.89 -5.81
C LEU A 81 6.54 5.24 -7.13
N THR A 82 5.88 5.55 -8.26
CA THR A 82 5.99 4.85 -9.55
C THR A 82 6.63 5.67 -10.68
N PRO A 83 7.80 6.30 -10.53
CA PRO A 83 8.65 6.48 -11.71
C PRO A 83 9.25 5.15 -12.23
N ASP A 84 9.19 4.04 -11.48
CA ASP A 84 9.97 2.81 -11.76
C ASP A 84 9.17 1.52 -12.10
N ILE A 85 7.84 1.48 -11.90
CA ILE A 85 7.05 0.20 -11.95
C ILE A 85 6.07 0.12 -13.14
N ILE A 86 6.06 1.12 -14.03
CA ILE A 86 5.29 1.09 -15.29
C ILE A 86 6.26 1.24 -16.46
N ALA A 87 7.05 0.18 -16.72
CA ALA A 87 7.79 -0.08 -17.95
C ALA A 87 7.49 -1.52 -18.41
#